data_AF-A0A815VH51-F1
#
_entry.id   AF-A0A815VH51-F1
#
_cell.length_a   1.000
_cell.length_b   1.000
_cell.length_c   1.000
_cell.angle_alpha   90.00
_cell.angle_beta   90.00
_cell.angle_gamma   90.00
#
_symmetry.space_group_name_H-M   'P 1'
#
loop_
_entity.id
_entity.type
_entity.pdbx_description
1 polymer ?
#
loop_
_entity_poly.entity_id
_entity_poly.type
_entity_poly.pdbx_seq_one_letter_code
_entity_poly.pdbx_strand_id
1 'polypeptide(L)' 'SEYRTDDCARIVLDKLEQLGYHVISMTGIGQTCIWLLHKD' A
#
# COMPACT_ATOMS: atom_id res chain seq x y z
N SER A 1 -15.87 -9.20 -0.46
CA SER A 1 -15.28 -9.05 0.89
C SER A 1 -13.92 -8.38 0.76
N GLU A 2 -13.51 -7.58 1.73
CA GLU A 2 -12.26 -6.80 1.71
C GLU A 2 -11.36 -7.20 2.90
N TYR A 3 -10.05 -6.99 2.77
CA TYR A 3 -9.09 -7.20 3.85
C TYR A 3 -8.69 -5.87 4.46
N ARG A 4 -8.57 -5.83 5.79
CA ARG A 4 -8.22 -4.63 6.57
C ARG A 4 -7.16 -4.99 7.62
N THR A 5 -6.40 -3.99 8.03
CA THR A 5 -5.43 -4.06 9.12
C THR A 5 -5.47 -2.74 9.90
N ASP A 6 -5.09 -2.80 11.18
CA ASP A 6 -4.96 -1.62 12.05
C ASP A 6 -3.62 -0.89 11.84
N ASP A 7 -2.70 -1.48 11.08
CA ASP A 7 -1.42 -0.86 10.73
C ASP A 7 -1.61 0.38 9.85
N CYS A 8 -0.82 1.42 10.09
CA CYS A 8 -0.78 2.57 9.19
C CYS A 8 -0.15 2.19 7.83
N ALA A 9 -0.50 2.93 6.77
CA ALA A 9 -0.06 2.64 5.41
C ALA A 9 1.46 2.44 5.29
N ARG A 10 2.27 3.26 5.98
CA ARG A 10 3.73 3.12 5.97
C ARG A 10 4.20 1.73 6.45
N ILE A 11 3.65 1.25 7.58
CA ILE A 11 4.00 -0.08 8.10
C ILE A 11 3.61 -1.19 7.12
N VAL A 12 2.45 -1.05 6.47
CA VAL A 12 2.00 -2.03 5.47
C VAL A 12 2.90 -2.01 4.23
N LEU A 13 3.29 -0.83 3.75
CA LEU A 13 4.18 -0.68 2.61
C LEU A 13 5.57 -1.25 2.91
N ASP A 14 6.12 -1.01 4.11
CA ASP A 14 7.40 -1.60 4.54
C ASP A 14 7.34 -3.14 4.55
N LYS A 15 6.22 -3.72 5.02
CA LYS A 15 6.00 -5.19 4.98
C LYS A 15 5.88 -5.72 3.55
N LEU A 16 5.21 -4.98 2.67
CA LEU A 16 5.05 -5.35 1.26
C LEU A 16 6.38 -5.26 0.50
N GLU A 17 7.24 -4.30 0.83
CA GLU A 17 8.61 -4.21 0.28
C GLU A 17 9.44 -5.45 0.62
N GLN A 18 9.38 -5.96 1.85
CA GLN A 18 10.04 -7.21 2.23
C GLN A 18 9.53 -8.44 1.46
N LEU A 19 8.34 -8.35 0.85
CA LEU A 19 7.74 -9.40 0.01
C LEU A 19 8.01 -9.19 -1.49
N GLY A 20 8.81 -8.19 -1.85
CA GLY A 20 9.20 -7.87 -3.23
C GLY A 20 8.23 -6.94 -3.96
N TYR A 21 7.32 -6.26 -3.24
CA TYR A 21 6.45 -5.25 -3.85
C TYR A 21 7.08 -3.86 -3.78
N HIS A 22 6.97 -3.10 -4.87
CA HIS A 22 7.46 -1.73 -4.98
C HIS A 22 6.31 -0.77 -5.33
N VAL A 23 6.29 0.39 -4.67
CA VAL A 23 5.31 1.45 -4.97
C VAL A 23 5.64 2.05 -6.33
N ILE A 24 4.67 1.99 -7.24
CA ILE A 24 4.78 2.61 -8.57
C ILE A 24 4.20 4.01 -8.56
N SER A 25 3.06 4.20 -7.89
CA SER A 25 2.40 5.49 -7.80
C SER A 25 1.52 5.59 -6.56
N MET A 26 1.17 6.83 -6.21
CA MET A 26 0.22 7.16 -5.16
C MET A 26 -0.73 8.23 -5.67
N THR A 27 -2.01 8.09 -5.34
CA THR A 27 -3.02 9.11 -5.64
C THR A 27 -3.96 9.31 -4.46
N GLY A 28 -4.50 10.53 -4.33
CA GLY A 28 -5.52 10.89 -3.34
C GLY A 28 -6.88 11.11 -4.00
N ILE A 29 -7.93 10.54 -3.42
CA ILE A 29 -9.32 10.76 -3.83
C ILE A 29 -10.13 11.14 -2.60
N GLY A 30 -10.50 12.41 -2.49
CA GLY A 30 -11.16 12.95 -1.31
C GLY A 30 -10.27 12.82 -0.08
N GLN A 31 -10.70 12.02 0.91
CA GLN A 31 -9.96 11.74 2.14
C GLN A 31 -9.21 10.39 2.10
N THR A 32 -9.22 9.72 0.95
CA THR A 32 -8.64 8.40 0.77
C THR A 32 -7.33 8.50 0.01
N CYS A 33 -6.28 7.87 0.52
CA CYS A 33 -5.02 7.66 -0.20
C CYS A 33 -4.96 6.25 -0.78
N ILE A 34 -4.47 6.12 -2.00
CA ILE A 34 -4.37 4.86 -2.75
C ILE A 34 -2.92 4.70 -3.23
N TRP A 35 -2.35 3.52 -3.01
CA TRP A 35 -1.02 3.15 -3.49
C TRP A 35 -1.14 2.04 -4.52
N LEU A 36 -0.49 2.22 -5.67
CA LEU A 36 -0.30 1.18 -6.67
C LEU A 36 1.05 0.50 -6.43
N LEU A 37 1.04 -0.83 -6.28
CA LEU A 37 2.25 -1.62 -6.11
C LEU A 37 2.45 -2.60 -7.27
N HIS A 38 3.69 -2.83 -7.66
CA HIS A 38 4.13 -3.87 -8.59
C HIS A 38 5.00 -4.88 -7.85
N LYS A 39 4.98 -6.15 -8.27
CA LYS A 39 5.89 -7.17 -7.76
C LYS A 39 6.75 -7.66 -8.90
N ASP A 40 8.06 -7.64 -8.70
CA ASP A 40 9.01 -8.22 -9.67
C ASP A 40 9.05 -9.76 -9.56
#